data_AF-A0A3B0RJU6-F1
#
_entry.id   AF-A0A3B0RJU6-F1
#
_cell.length_a   1.000
_cell.length_b   1.000
_cell.length_c   1.000
_cell.angle_alpha   90.00
_cell.angle_beta   90.00
_cell.angle_gamma   90.00
#
_symmetry.space_group_name_H-M   'P 1'
#
loop_
_entity.id
_entity.type
_entity.pdbx_description
1 polymer ?
#
loop_
_entity_poly.entity_id
_entity_poly.type
_entity_poly.pdbx_seq_one_letter_code
_entity_poly.pdbx_strand_id
1 'polypeptide(L)'
;MRSNGNRGRLSVVLSVVVLVAVISATAASGGLSPGGSFVDDDGNIHEGNIEAIKDVGITKGCNPPLNDRYCPSDSITRGQMAAFLVRALGLPATLTDAFNDDTGSVFEANINSLAVAGISKGCNPPEND
;
A
#
# COMPACT_ATOMS: atom_id res chain seq x y z
N MET A 1 7.19 6.94 -71.06
CA MET A 1 7.87 5.91 -71.88
C MET A 1 8.68 5.02 -70.93
N ARG A 2 8.43 3.69 -70.96
CA ARG A 2 9.31 2.52 -70.65
C ARG A 2 10.31 2.67 -69.49
N SER A 3 10.42 1.76 -68.51
CA SER A 3 10.55 0.32 -68.68
C SER A 3 10.42 -0.45 -67.34
N ASN A 4 9.88 -1.65 -67.45
CA ASN A 4 9.85 -2.76 -66.49
C ASN A 4 11.23 -3.36 -66.18
N GLY A 5 11.30 -4.09 -65.06
CA GLY A 5 12.21 -5.23 -64.82
C GLY A 5 13.14 -4.99 -63.62
N ASN A 6 13.32 -5.90 -62.65
CA ASN A 6 13.05 -7.32 -62.61
C ASN A 6 13.01 -7.80 -61.15
N ARG A 7 12.24 -8.87 -60.92
CA ARG A 7 12.07 -9.56 -59.65
C ARG A 7 13.31 -10.40 -59.35
N GLY A 8 13.84 -10.31 -58.14
CA GLY A 8 14.83 -11.23 -57.59
C GLY A 8 14.54 -11.50 -56.13
N ARG A 9 13.82 -12.59 -55.84
CA ARG A 9 13.74 -13.18 -54.51
C ARG A 9 15.12 -13.78 -54.20
N LEU A 10 15.75 -13.41 -53.09
CA LEU A 10 16.84 -14.18 -52.51
C LEU A 10 16.59 -14.42 -51.02
N SER A 11 16.71 -15.69 -50.65
CA SER A 11 16.45 -16.28 -49.35
C SER A 11 17.36 -15.76 -48.23
N VAL A 12 16.74 -15.62 -47.06
CA VAL A 12 17.20 -16.04 -45.71
C VAL A 12 18.71 -15.95 -45.45
N VAL A 13 19.11 -14.96 -44.65
CA VAL A 13 20.15 -15.17 -43.64
C VAL A 13 19.63 -14.71 -42.29
N LEU A 14 19.48 -15.72 -41.44
CA LEU A 14 19.16 -15.74 -40.02
C LEU A 14 20.19 -14.92 -39.22
N SER A 15 19.75 -13.93 -38.44
CA SER A 15 20.48 -13.47 -37.25
C SER A 15 19.49 -12.79 -36.30
N VAL A 16 18.83 -13.65 -35.52
CA VAL A 16 18.10 -13.27 -34.31
C VAL A 16 19.13 -12.74 -33.32
N VAL A 17 19.14 -11.43 -33.07
CA VAL A 17 19.70 -10.88 -31.83
C VAL A 17 18.60 -10.04 -31.19
N VAL A 18 17.62 -10.73 -30.61
CA VAL A 18 16.75 -10.12 -29.62
C VAL A 18 17.61 -9.99 -28.36
N LEU A 19 18.21 -8.82 -28.16
CA LEU A 19 18.84 -8.49 -26.90
C LEU A 19 17.73 -8.18 -25.89
N VAL A 20 17.09 -9.21 -25.34
CA VAL A 20 16.28 -9.04 -24.13
C VAL A 20 17.30 -8.83 -23.00
N ALA A 21 17.60 -7.56 -22.70
CA ALA A 21 18.22 -7.22 -21.44
C ALA A 21 17.18 -7.51 -20.35
N VAL A 22 17.23 -8.72 -19.79
CA VAL A 22 16.50 -9.05 -18.57
C VAL A 22 17.20 -8.25 -17.47
N ILE A 23 16.69 -7.05 -17.20
CA ILE A 23 17.11 -6.28 -16.02
C ILE A 23 16.51 -7.02 -14.84
N SER A 24 17.26 -7.97 -14.29
CA SER A 24 16.97 -8.52 -12.97
C SER A 24 17.16 -7.40 -11.97
N ALA A 25 16.10 -6.64 -11.72
CA ALA A 25 16.01 -5.77 -10.56
C ALA A 25 16.00 -6.68 -9.34
N THR A 26 17.18 -7.02 -8.84
CA THR A 26 17.35 -7.48 -7.48
C THR A 26 16.90 -6.31 -6.61
N ALA A 27 15.66 -6.34 -6.11
CA ALA A 27 15.25 -5.47 -5.03
C ALA A 27 16.27 -5.72 -3.91
N ALA A 28 17.20 -4.78 -3.74
CA ALA A 28 18.09 -4.82 -2.61
C ALA A 28 17.20 -4.78 -1.38
N SER A 29 17.18 -5.87 -0.62
CA SER A 29 16.58 -5.95 0.70
C SER A 29 17.44 -5.16 1.71
N GLY A 30 17.84 -3.95 1.32
CA GLY A 30 18.41 -2.98 2.24
C GLY A 30 17.29 -2.49 3.13
N GLY A 31 17.52 -2.51 4.44
CA GLY A 31 16.59 -1.89 5.39
C GLY A 31 16.29 -0.46 4.95
N LEU A 32 15.04 -0.03 5.13
CA LEU A 32 14.63 1.34 4.87
C LEU A 32 15.46 2.28 5.74
N SER A 33 15.84 3.44 5.21
CA SER A 33 16.66 4.39 5.95
C SER A 33 15.89 4.89 7.19
N PRO A 34 16.56 4.97 8.36
CA PRO A 34 16.04 5.68 9.51
C PRO A 34 15.72 7.14 9.16
N GLY A 35 14.68 7.68 9.79
CA GLY A 35 14.17 9.03 9.58
C GLY A 35 14.24 9.87 10.87
N GLY A 36 13.22 10.66 11.13
CA GLY A 36 13.17 11.52 12.33
C GLY A 36 11.81 12.19 12.51
N SER A 37 10.77 11.58 11.96
CA SER A 37 9.40 12.08 12.02
C SER A 37 8.76 11.82 13.38
N PHE A 38 9.24 10.80 14.08
CA PHE A 38 8.84 10.46 15.44
C PHE A 38 10.05 10.47 16.37
N VAL A 39 9.85 10.89 17.62
CA VAL A 39 10.94 11.03 18.60
C VAL A 39 11.14 9.79 19.47
N ASP A 40 10.29 8.77 19.29
CA ASP A 40 10.21 7.59 20.16
C ASP A 40 10.39 6.25 19.41
N ASP A 41 10.83 6.30 18.15
CA ASP A 41 11.22 5.13 17.36
C ASP A 41 12.72 5.07 17.03
N ASP A 42 13.51 6.09 17.36
CA ASP A 42 14.97 6.10 17.25
C ASP A 42 15.63 4.83 17.83
N GLY A 43 16.40 4.12 17.01
CA GLY A 43 17.09 2.89 17.40
C GLY A 43 16.19 1.65 17.45
N ASN A 44 14.90 1.77 17.11
CA ASN A 44 14.02 0.63 16.92
C ASN A 44 14.40 -0.10 15.62
N ILE A 45 14.39 -1.44 15.64
CA ILE A 45 14.64 -2.25 14.43
C ILE A 45 13.64 -1.98 13.30
N HIS A 46 12.49 -1.38 13.62
CA HIS A 46 11.43 -1.04 12.69
C HIS A 46 11.41 0.44 12.30
N GLU A 47 12.32 1.27 12.80
CA GLU A 47 12.39 2.73 12.55
C GLU A 47 12.24 3.05 11.05
N GLY A 48 13.06 2.44 10.18
CA GLY A 48 12.93 2.68 8.73
C GLY A 48 11.57 2.30 8.13
N ASN A 49 10.88 1.29 8.68
CA ASN A 49 9.52 0.95 8.23
C ASN A 49 8.49 1.96 8.74
N ILE A 50 8.64 2.41 9.99
CA ILE A 50 7.78 3.40 10.63
C ILE A 50 7.85 4.73 9.85
N GLU A 51 9.06 5.16 9.51
CA GLU A 51 9.30 6.37 8.74
C GLU A 51 8.74 6.25 7.32
N ALA A 52 8.91 5.10 6.67
CA ALA A 52 8.32 4.89 5.34
C ALA A 52 6.79 4.97 5.34
N ILE A 53 6.10 4.43 6.35
CA ILE A 53 4.63 4.55 6.44
C ILE A 53 4.17 5.94 6.88
N LYS A 54 5.05 6.73 7.52
CA LYS A 54 4.80 8.15 7.82
C LYS A 54 4.93 9.01 6.57
N ASP A 55 5.97 8.78 5.77
CA ASP A 55 6.24 9.51 4.52
C ASP A 55 5.07 9.45 3.53
N VAL A 56 4.42 8.28 3.44
CA VAL A 56 3.23 8.10 2.58
C VAL A 56 1.90 8.37 3.30
N GLY A 57 1.94 8.85 4.55
CA GLY A 57 0.77 9.27 5.31
C GLY A 57 -0.14 8.14 5.80
N ILE A 58 0.35 6.90 5.87
CA ILE A 58 -0.40 5.76 6.41
C ILE A 58 -0.55 5.89 7.93
N THR A 59 0.58 6.08 8.64
CA THR A 59 0.55 6.44 10.06
C THR A 59 0.55 7.96 10.22
N LYS A 60 -0.20 8.44 11.21
CA LYS A 60 -0.17 9.85 11.62
C LYS A 60 0.64 10.08 12.89
N GLY A 61 0.96 9.02 13.63
CA GLY A 61 1.50 9.09 14.98
C GLY A 61 0.44 8.89 16.07
N CYS A 62 0.90 8.90 17.31
CA CYS A 62 0.09 8.94 18.53
C CYS A 62 0.10 10.37 19.11
N ASN A 63 -0.18 10.55 20.40
CA ASN A 63 -0.07 11.82 21.13
C ASN A 63 -0.55 13.14 20.44
N PRO A 64 -1.81 13.20 19.94
CA PRO A 64 -2.35 14.46 19.43
C PRO A 64 -2.38 15.54 20.53
N PRO A 65 -2.23 16.82 20.18
CA PRO A 65 -2.15 17.33 18.81
C PRO A 65 -0.75 17.29 18.19
N LEU A 66 0.30 16.97 18.98
CA LEU A 66 1.68 17.03 18.51
C LEU A 66 1.95 15.99 17.42
N ASN A 67 1.52 14.74 17.62
CA ASN A 67 1.74 13.64 16.68
C ASN A 67 3.21 13.49 16.25
N ASP A 68 4.12 13.74 17.20
CA ASP A 68 5.58 13.61 17.09
C ASP A 68 6.07 12.28 17.68
N ARG A 69 5.16 11.36 18.03
CA ARG A 69 5.48 9.99 18.48
C ARG A 69 4.76 8.95 17.64
N TYR A 70 5.36 7.79 17.49
CA TYR A 70 4.76 6.59 16.92
C TYR A 70 4.15 5.66 17.99
N CYS A 71 4.67 5.68 19.22
CA CYS A 71 4.29 4.77 20.30
C CYS A 71 4.50 3.28 19.94
N PRO A 72 5.73 2.83 19.61
CA PRO A 72 5.98 1.50 19.02
C PRO A 72 5.65 0.30 19.93
N SER A 73 5.51 0.51 21.24
CA SER A 73 5.17 -0.55 22.20
C SER A 73 3.69 -0.60 22.55
N ASP A 74 2.89 0.37 22.09
CA ASP A 74 1.46 0.40 22.37
C ASP A 74 0.72 -0.61 21.50
N SER A 75 -0.30 -1.23 22.07
CA SER A 75 -1.22 -2.06 21.30
C SER A 75 -2.12 -1.18 20.43
N ILE A 76 -2.32 -1.59 19.17
CA ILE A 76 -3.27 -0.93 18.27
C ILE A 76 -4.67 -1.53 18.40
N THR A 77 -5.69 -0.68 18.33
CA THR A 77 -7.08 -1.12 18.25
C THR A 77 -7.45 -1.57 16.84
N ARG A 78 -8.54 -2.33 16.71
CA ARG A 78 -9.09 -2.71 15.40
C ARG A 78 -9.46 -1.49 14.55
N GLY A 79 -10.02 -0.44 15.16
CA GLY A 79 -10.34 0.81 14.47
C GLY A 79 -9.10 1.56 13.98
N GLN A 80 -8.02 1.60 14.77
CA GLN A 80 -6.75 2.16 14.32
C GLN A 80 -6.18 1.37 13.14
N MET A 81 -6.17 0.04 13.22
CA MET A 81 -5.75 -0.82 12.09
C MET A 81 -6.61 -0.57 10.84
N ALA A 82 -7.92 -0.39 10.98
CA ALA A 82 -8.79 -0.02 9.86
C ALA A 82 -8.35 1.30 9.21
N ALA A 83 -8.00 2.31 10.01
CA ALA A 83 -7.50 3.58 9.48
C ALA A 83 -6.16 3.44 8.74
N PHE A 84 -5.26 2.57 9.19
CA PHE A 84 -4.02 2.26 8.46
C PHE A 84 -4.34 1.62 7.10
N LEU A 85 -5.20 0.59 7.08
CA LEU A 85 -5.54 -0.14 5.86
C LEU A 85 -6.29 0.72 4.84
N VAL A 86 -7.21 1.59 5.27
CA VAL A 86 -7.88 2.54 4.37
C VAL A 86 -6.86 3.46 3.68
N ARG A 87 -5.89 4.01 4.42
CA ARG A 87 -4.87 4.90 3.85
C ARG A 87 -3.89 4.14 2.96
N ALA A 88 -3.45 2.97 3.40
CA ALA A 88 -2.49 2.14 2.66
C ALA A 88 -3.06 1.65 1.33
N LEU A 89 -4.35 1.32 1.29
CA LEU A 89 -5.00 0.76 0.10
C LEU A 89 -5.79 1.81 -0.71
N GLY A 90 -5.90 3.05 -0.21
CA GLY A 90 -6.68 4.11 -0.85
C GLY A 90 -8.17 3.76 -0.97
N LEU A 91 -8.74 3.11 0.05
CA LEU A 91 -10.15 2.67 -0.01
C LEU A 91 -11.10 3.87 -0.04
N PRO A 92 -12.13 3.86 -0.91
CA PRO A 92 -13.09 4.94 -0.96
C PRO A 92 -13.94 4.99 0.31
N ALA A 93 -14.32 6.19 0.72
CA ALA A 93 -15.31 6.37 1.77
C ALA A 93 -16.67 5.79 1.34
N THR A 94 -17.45 5.33 2.32
CA THR A 94 -18.79 4.78 2.12
C THR A 94 -19.79 5.42 3.07
N LEU A 95 -21.06 5.40 2.67
CA LEU A 95 -22.21 5.74 3.53
C LEU A 95 -22.87 4.50 4.13
N THR A 96 -22.39 3.30 3.80
CA THR A 96 -22.86 2.06 4.39
C THR A 96 -22.43 2.00 5.86
N ASP A 97 -23.39 1.74 6.73
CA ASP A 97 -23.15 1.38 8.12
C ASP A 97 -23.22 -0.15 8.23
N ALA A 98 -22.09 -0.80 8.55
CA ALA A 98 -21.93 -2.25 8.41
C ALA A 98 -21.96 -3.02 9.74
N PHE A 99 -21.75 -2.33 10.87
CA PHE A 99 -21.67 -2.91 12.20
C PHE A 99 -22.36 -2.00 13.22
N ASN A 100 -23.12 -2.58 14.16
CA ASN A 100 -23.81 -1.75 15.16
C ASN A 100 -22.89 -1.36 16.34
N ASP A 101 -21.76 -2.05 16.52
CA ASP A 101 -20.88 -1.91 17.69
C ASP A 101 -19.77 -0.86 17.51
N ASP A 102 -19.67 -0.22 16.34
CA ASP A 102 -18.70 0.84 16.06
C ASP A 102 -19.31 2.25 15.98
N THR A 103 -20.64 2.37 16.13
CA THR A 103 -21.34 3.65 16.12
C THR A 103 -20.74 4.65 17.10
N GLY A 104 -20.36 5.84 16.60
CA GLY A 104 -19.76 6.91 17.40
C GLY A 104 -18.25 6.79 17.58
N SER A 105 -17.63 5.73 17.05
CA SER A 105 -16.18 5.62 16.95
C SER A 105 -15.63 6.62 15.94
N VAL A 106 -14.50 7.24 16.26
CA VAL A 106 -13.77 8.09 15.28
C VAL A 106 -13.26 7.30 14.06
N PHE A 107 -13.28 5.97 14.12
CA PHE A 107 -12.84 5.07 13.06
C PHE A 107 -14.00 4.39 12.30
N GLU A 108 -15.26 4.67 12.65
CA GLU A 108 -16.46 4.06 12.06
C GLU A 108 -16.42 4.09 10.52
N ALA A 109 -16.15 5.26 9.93
CA ALA A 109 -16.03 5.38 8.47
C ALA A 109 -14.92 4.51 7.87
N ASN A 110 -13.80 4.32 8.58
CA ASN A 110 -12.71 3.45 8.10
C ASN A 110 -13.09 1.97 8.21
N ILE A 111 -13.75 1.57 9.30
CA ILE A 111 -14.23 0.21 9.52
C ILE A 111 -15.26 -0.16 8.44
N ASN A 112 -16.22 0.72 8.17
CA ASN A 112 -17.22 0.56 7.12
C ASN A 112 -16.60 0.45 5.72
N SER A 113 -15.54 1.22 5.44
CA SER A 113 -14.80 1.12 4.18
C SER A 113 -14.13 -0.26 4.01
N LEU A 114 -13.60 -0.84 5.08
CA LEU A 114 -13.04 -2.20 5.05
C LEU A 114 -14.12 -3.27 4.82
N ALA A 115 -15.30 -3.09 5.40
CA ALA A 115 -16.43 -4.00 5.20
C ALA A 115 -16.90 -4.02 3.75
N VAL A 116 -17.09 -2.84 3.15
CA VAL A 116 -17.46 -2.70 1.74
C VAL A 116 -16.38 -3.27 0.81
N ALA A 117 -15.11 -3.14 1.17
CA ALA A 117 -13.99 -3.75 0.44
C ALA A 117 -13.88 -5.28 0.66
N GLY A 118 -14.68 -5.87 1.55
CA GLY A 118 -14.66 -7.30 1.86
C GLY A 118 -13.46 -7.77 2.69
N ILE A 119 -12.72 -6.83 3.31
CA ILE A 119 -11.52 -7.10 4.11
C ILE A 119 -11.92 -7.55 5.52
N SER A 120 -12.88 -6.86 6.14
CA SER A 120 -13.44 -7.25 7.44
C SER A 120 -14.90 -7.66 7.26
N LYS A 121 -15.22 -8.92 7.55
CA LYS A 121 -16.58 -9.46 7.43
C LYS A 121 -17.40 -9.42 8.71
N GLY A 122 -16.79 -9.02 9.82
CA GLY A 122 -17.42 -9.12 11.14
C GLY A 122 -17.50 -10.54 11.69
N CYS A 123 -18.32 -10.65 12.74
CA CYS A 123 -18.79 -11.90 13.29
C CYS A 123 -20.28 -12.05 12.93
N ASN A 124 -20.78 -13.28 12.82
CA ASN A 124 -22.19 -13.56 12.51
C ASN A 124 -22.75 -12.79 11.28
N PRO A 125 -22.17 -12.93 10.08
CA PRO A 125 -22.74 -12.29 8.89
C PRO A 125 -24.03 -13.01 8.45
N PRO A 126 -25.06 -12.28 7.97
CA PRO A 126 -25.05 -10.84 7.65
C PRO A 126 -25.45 -9.91 8.81
N GLU A 127 -25.75 -10.42 10.00
CA GLU A 127 -26.29 -9.64 11.11
C GLU A 127 -25.30 -8.62 11.66
N ASN A 128 -24.02 -9.00 11.82
CA ASN A 128 -22.95 -8.11 12.26
C ASN A 128 -23.30 -7.32 13.54
N ASP A 129 -23.88 -8.04 14.51
CA ASP A 129 -24.31 -7.55 15.82
C ASP A 129 -23.30 -7.76 16.95
#